data_AF-A0AAN6D5Q0-F1
#
_entry.id   AF-A0AAN6D5Q0-F1
#
_cell.length_a   1.000
_cell.length_b   1.000
_cell.length_c   1.000
_cell.angle_alpha   90.00
_cell.angle_beta   90.00
_cell.angle_gamma   90.00
#
_symmetry.space_group_name_H-M   'P 1'
#
loop_
_entity.id
_entity.type
_entity.pdbx_description
1 polymer ?
#
loop_
_entity_poly.entity_id
_entity_poly.type
_entity_poly.pdbx_seq_one_letter_code
_entity_poly.pdbx_strand_id
1 'polypeptide(L)'
;MSVLNLDVVPSTEPDALAAMDLAQLASLRSRIEAQIDTLHARLYAQNADMDTPLVSDDGFPRSDIDVVQLAQSFSRAAMVSQPSSIPFASVTLVAQDSPAHTAGLRAGDLLLSFGRINATNHNNLKALVGAVAENVPVEVLVLRNNTPTQLTLVPARWAGQGLLGCKLDVVS
;
A
#
# COMPACT_ATOMS: atom_id res chain seq x y z
N MET A 1 -11.99 14.40 22.38
CA MET A 1 -11.53 13.19 21.66
C MET A 1 -12.68 12.21 21.64
N SER A 2 -13.40 12.11 20.52
CA SER A 2 -14.41 11.07 20.31
C SER A 2 -13.93 10.20 19.17
N VAL A 3 -13.69 8.93 19.48
CA VAL A 3 -13.40 7.87 18.51
C VAL A 3 -14.60 7.73 17.59
N LEU A 4 -14.39 7.88 16.28
CA LEU A 4 -15.41 7.57 15.28
C LEU A 4 -15.42 6.04 15.14
N ASN A 5 -16.37 5.40 15.82
CA ASN A 5 -16.81 4.06 15.46
C ASN A 5 -17.28 4.14 13.99
N LEU A 6 -16.48 3.60 13.09
CA LEU A 6 -16.96 3.22 11.77
C LEU A 6 -17.78 1.96 12.01
N ASP A 7 -19.03 2.14 12.43
CA ASP A 7 -19.99 1.05 12.42
C ASP A 7 -20.08 0.59 10.98
N VAL A 8 -19.45 -0.57 10.77
CA VAL A 8 -19.60 -1.51 9.67
C VAL A 8 -20.91 -1.25 8.97
N VAL A 9 -20.83 -0.78 7.72
CA VAL A 9 -21.94 -0.91 6.79
C VAL A 9 -22.18 -2.42 6.70
N PRO A 10 -23.32 -2.95 7.19
CA PRO A 10 -23.58 -4.36 6.99
C PRO A 10 -23.66 -4.54 5.49
N SER A 11 -22.76 -5.36 4.95
CA SER A 11 -22.77 -5.80 3.56
C SER A 11 -24.20 -6.17 3.21
N THR A 12 -24.85 -5.31 2.43
CA THR A 12 -26.22 -5.52 1.97
C THR A 12 -26.19 -6.60 0.91
N GLU A 13 -26.16 -7.86 1.38
CA GLU A 13 -26.54 -9.01 0.58
C GLU A 13 -27.98 -8.77 0.08
N PRO A 14 -28.28 -8.90 -1.22
CA PRO A 14 -29.58 -8.56 -1.80
C PRO A 14 -30.74 -9.40 -1.23
N ASP A 15 -30.46 -10.56 -0.63
CA ASP A 15 -31.45 -11.44 0.01
C ASP A 15 -32.02 -10.86 1.32
N ALA A 16 -31.29 -9.99 2.03
CA ALA A 16 -31.72 -9.45 3.31
C ALA A 16 -32.81 -8.36 3.17
N LEU A 17 -32.88 -7.67 2.02
CA LEU A 17 -33.90 -6.66 1.75
C LEU A 17 -35.29 -7.28 1.49
N ALA A 18 -35.34 -8.52 0.99
CA ALA A 18 -36.59 -9.21 0.67
C ALA A 18 -37.33 -9.73 1.92
N ALA A 19 -36.64 -9.86 3.05
CA ALA A 19 -37.18 -10.42 4.30
C ALA A 19 -37.67 -9.34 5.30
N MET A 20 -37.51 -8.05 4.99
CA MET A 20 -37.87 -6.94 5.87
C MET A 20 -39.30 -6.43 5.64
N ASP A 21 -40.00 -6.10 6.71
CA ASP A 21 -41.33 -5.48 6.67
C ASP A 21 -41.26 -4.02 6.17
N LEU A 22 -42.35 -3.52 5.55
CA LEU A 22 -42.43 -2.17 4.95
C LEU A 22 -42.05 -1.07 5.95
N ALA A 23 -42.43 -1.24 7.22
CA ALA A 23 -42.07 -0.33 8.30
C ALA A 23 -40.56 -0.33 8.60
N GLN A 24 -39.91 -1.50 8.53
CA GLN A 24 -38.47 -1.62 8.73
C GLN A 24 -37.69 -1.02 7.56
N LEU A 25 -38.16 -1.21 6.33
CA LEU A 25 -37.54 -0.65 5.14
C LEU A 25 -37.64 0.88 5.12
N ALA A 26 -38.77 1.45 5.55
CA ALA A 26 -38.94 2.89 5.73
C ALA A 26 -37.99 3.46 6.80
N SER A 27 -37.80 2.74 7.92
CA SER A 27 -36.87 3.16 8.98
C SER A 27 -35.40 3.13 8.53
N LEU A 28 -35.02 2.14 7.72
CA LEU A 28 -33.67 2.01 7.17
C LEU A 28 -33.39 3.09 6.13
N ARG A 29 -34.35 3.38 5.24
CA ARG A 29 -34.29 4.49 4.29
C ARG A 29 -34.08 5.82 5.01
N SER A 30 -34.91 6.12 6.01
CA SER A 30 -34.82 7.38 6.76
C SER A 30 -33.47 7.51 7.49
N ARG A 31 -32.91 6.41 8.01
CA ARG A 31 -31.59 6.42 8.63
C ARG A 31 -30.47 6.72 7.64
N ILE A 32 -30.51 6.11 6.46
CA ILE A 32 -29.51 6.34 5.41
C ILE A 32 -29.61 7.78 4.89
N GLU A 33 -30.82 8.28 4.65
CA GLU A 33 -31.05 9.68 4.23
C GLU A 33 -30.47 10.66 5.26
N ALA A 34 -30.72 10.45 6.55
CA ALA A 34 -30.15 11.28 7.61
C ALA A 34 -28.62 11.19 7.69
N GLN A 35 -28.03 10.02 7.42
CA GLN A 35 -26.58 9.85 7.35
C GLN A 35 -25.97 10.60 6.16
N ILE A 36 -26.62 10.54 5.00
CA ILE A 36 -26.21 11.29 3.80
C ILE A 36 -26.26 12.79 4.08
N ASP A 37 -27.36 13.29 4.67
CA ASP A 37 -27.51 14.71 4.99
C ASP A 37 -26.42 15.20 5.96
N THR A 38 -26.06 14.37 6.94
CA THR A 38 -24.99 14.69 7.90
C THR A 38 -23.63 14.77 7.21
N LEU A 39 -23.34 13.84 6.29
CA LEU A 39 -22.10 13.84 5.52
C LEU A 39 -22.05 15.02 4.55
N HIS A 40 -23.16 15.32 3.86
CA HIS A 40 -23.29 16.50 3.00
C HIS A 40 -23.08 17.80 3.78
N ALA A 41 -23.69 17.97 4.96
CA ALA A 41 -23.48 19.16 5.78
C ALA A 41 -22.00 19.37 6.16
N ARG A 42 -21.24 18.29 6.38
CA ARG A 42 -19.79 18.37 6.63
C ARG A 42 -18.98 18.73 5.40
N LEU A 43 -19.37 18.25 4.22
CA LEU A 43 -18.73 18.59 2.95
C LEU A 43 -19.00 20.06 2.57
N TYR A 44 -20.24 20.53 2.73
CA TYR A 44 -20.61 21.93 2.50
C TYR A 44 -19.92 22.90 3.46
N ALA A 45 -19.69 22.50 4.72
CA ALA A 45 -18.89 23.28 5.67
C ALA A 45 -17.43 23.47 5.22
N GLN A 46 -16.96 22.68 4.25
CA GLN A 46 -15.64 22.77 3.62
C GLN A 46 -15.72 23.26 2.16
N ASN A 47 -16.82 23.91 1.77
CA ASN A 47 -17.06 24.44 0.42
C ASN A 47 -16.88 23.38 -0.70
N ALA A 48 -17.06 22.10 -0.39
CA ALA A 48 -16.92 20.99 -1.32
C ALA A 48 -18.29 20.31 -1.51
N ASP A 49 -18.67 20.07 -2.76
CA ASP A 49 -19.85 19.29 -3.15
C ASP A 49 -19.44 18.24 -4.20
N MET A 50 -20.28 17.24 -4.45
CA MET A 50 -20.01 16.17 -5.43
C MET A 50 -19.94 16.69 -6.87
N ASP A 51 -20.53 17.86 -7.14
CA ASP A 51 -20.47 18.56 -8.44
C ASP A 51 -19.37 19.64 -8.50
N THR A 52 -18.63 19.86 -7.41
CA THR A 52 -17.52 20.83 -7.45
C THR A 52 -16.31 20.24 -8.19
N PRO A 53 -15.73 20.95 -9.18
CA PRO A 53 -14.57 20.44 -9.89
C PRO A 53 -13.41 20.24 -8.91
N LEU A 54 -12.79 19.07 -8.97
CA LEU A 54 -11.62 18.68 -8.16
C LEU A 54 -10.37 19.51 -8.45
N VAL A 55 -10.49 20.46 -9.38
CA VAL A 55 -9.45 21.28 -9.97
C VAL A 55 -10.01 22.71 -10.07
N SER A 56 -9.26 23.70 -9.60
CA SER A 56 -9.63 25.11 -9.77
C SER A 56 -9.48 25.52 -11.24
N ASP A 57 -9.97 26.71 -11.62
CA ASP A 57 -9.88 27.23 -13.00
C ASP A 57 -8.45 27.23 -13.59
N ASP A 58 -7.43 27.15 -12.73
CA ASP A 58 -6.00 27.16 -13.05
C ASP A 58 -5.42 25.76 -13.39
N GLY A 59 -6.22 24.69 -13.29
CA GLY A 59 -5.75 23.33 -13.60
C GLY A 59 -5.02 22.59 -12.46
N PHE A 60 -5.01 23.15 -11.24
CA PHE A 60 -4.43 22.53 -10.04
C PHE A 60 -5.50 22.06 -9.02
N PRO A 61 -5.26 20.96 -8.28
CA PRO A 61 -6.14 20.53 -7.19
C PRO A 61 -6.22 21.63 -6.11
N ARG A 62 -7.43 21.89 -5.61
CA ARG A 62 -7.78 23.05 -4.77
C ARG A 62 -6.73 23.40 -3.69
N SER A 63 -6.29 24.65 -3.72
CA SER A 63 -5.27 25.27 -2.84
C SER A 63 -5.71 25.42 -1.38
N ASP A 64 -7.00 25.28 -1.10
CA ASP A 64 -7.60 25.43 0.25
C ASP A 64 -7.32 24.22 1.15
N ILE A 65 -6.81 23.13 0.59
CA ILE A 65 -6.31 22.00 1.36
C ILE A 65 -4.84 22.25 1.60
N ASP A 66 -4.51 22.76 2.78
CA ASP A 66 -3.13 23.01 3.18
C ASP A 66 -2.40 21.67 3.35
N VAL A 67 -1.77 21.24 2.26
CA VAL A 67 -1.12 19.93 2.10
C VAL A 67 -0.06 19.71 3.19
N VAL A 68 0.45 20.78 3.81
CA VAL A 68 1.43 20.72 4.91
C VAL A 68 0.80 20.32 6.25
N GLN A 69 -0.36 20.84 6.62
CA GLN A 69 -1.12 20.42 7.82
C GLN A 69 -1.66 19.00 7.66
N LEU A 70 -2.08 18.67 6.45
CA LEU A 70 -2.51 17.33 6.08
C LEU A 70 -1.32 16.35 6.06
N ALA A 71 -0.15 16.74 5.54
CA ALA A 71 1.07 15.94 5.59
C ALA A 71 1.60 15.77 7.02
N GLN A 72 1.42 16.74 7.91
CA GLN A 72 1.82 16.64 9.32
C GLN A 72 0.91 15.68 10.11
N SER A 73 -0.40 15.69 9.85
CA SER A 73 -1.31 14.68 10.40
C SER A 73 -1.10 13.30 9.74
N PHE A 74 -0.71 13.26 8.47
CA PHE A 74 -0.22 12.06 7.79
C PHE A 74 1.26 11.77 8.04
N SER A 75 1.98 12.50 8.89
CA SER A 75 3.35 12.11 9.29
C SER A 75 3.32 10.92 10.26
N ARG A 76 2.13 10.60 10.81
CA ARG A 76 1.80 9.29 11.39
C ARG A 76 1.23 8.29 10.39
N ALA A 77 0.83 8.74 9.21
CA ALA A 77 0.32 7.92 8.10
C ALA A 77 1.29 7.80 6.91
N ALA A 78 2.57 8.15 7.09
CA ALA A 78 3.68 7.65 6.28
C ALA A 78 3.87 6.12 6.42
N MET A 79 2.89 5.46 7.05
CA MET A 79 2.64 4.02 7.10
C MET A 79 1.65 3.56 6.00
N VAL A 80 1.25 4.42 5.05
CA VAL A 80 0.37 4.07 3.91
C VAL A 80 1.15 4.04 2.58
N SER A 81 2.36 3.50 2.62
CA SER A 81 2.69 2.46 1.67
C SER A 81 2.93 1.26 2.55
N GLN A 82 1.86 0.55 2.97
CA GLN A 82 2.07 -0.76 3.58
C GLN A 82 2.89 -1.53 2.55
N PRO A 83 4.17 -1.85 2.82
CA PRO A 83 4.77 -2.88 2.01
C PRO A 83 3.86 -4.08 2.14
N SER A 84 3.60 -4.79 1.05
CA SER A 84 2.87 -6.04 1.13
C SER A 84 3.48 -6.85 2.27
N SER A 85 2.77 -6.97 3.40
CA SER A 85 3.26 -7.66 4.59
C SER A 85 3.43 -9.15 4.34
N ILE A 86 2.99 -9.62 3.17
CA ILE A 86 3.15 -10.96 2.66
C ILE A 86 4.53 -11.05 2.03
N PRO A 87 5.48 -11.79 2.63
CA PRO A 87 6.72 -12.10 1.97
C PRO A 87 6.46 -13.06 0.82
N PHE A 88 7.04 -12.78 -0.35
CA PHE A 88 6.87 -13.63 -1.53
C PHE A 88 8.12 -14.46 -1.84
N ALA A 89 9.25 -14.13 -1.22
CA ALA A 89 10.51 -14.83 -1.38
C ALA A 89 11.30 -14.85 -0.08
N SER A 90 12.15 -15.85 0.06
CA SER A 90 13.13 -15.98 1.14
C SER A 90 14.52 -16.00 0.55
N VAL A 91 15.46 -15.33 1.22
CA VAL A 91 16.86 -15.35 0.84
C VAL A 91 17.51 -16.58 1.47
N THR A 92 17.89 -17.56 0.67
CA THR A 92 18.52 -18.78 1.19
C THR A 92 20.03 -18.71 1.23
N LEU A 93 20.64 -17.96 0.31
CA LEU A 93 22.09 -17.79 0.27
C LEU A 93 22.46 -16.42 -0.30
N VAL A 94 23.51 -15.82 0.26
CA VAL A 94 24.13 -14.61 -0.26
C VAL A 94 25.63 -14.89 -0.41
N ALA A 95 26.16 -14.72 -1.61
CA ALA A 95 27.58 -14.93 -1.87
C ALA A 95 28.40 -13.76 -1.30
N GLN A 96 29.57 -14.06 -0.75
CA GLN A 96 30.49 -13.04 -0.24
C GLN A 96 30.97 -12.12 -1.38
N ASP A 97 31.20 -10.84 -1.06
CA ASP A 97 31.61 -9.79 -2.01
C ASP A 97 30.67 -9.61 -3.22
N SER A 98 29.45 -10.14 -3.14
CA SER A 98 28.42 -9.92 -4.14
C SER A 98 27.74 -8.55 -3.97
N PRO A 99 27.07 -8.03 -5.00
CA PRO A 99 26.22 -6.85 -4.86
C PRO A 99 25.15 -7.00 -3.78
N ALA A 100 24.59 -8.21 -3.61
CA ALA A 100 23.65 -8.52 -2.55
C ALA A 100 24.28 -8.44 -1.15
N HIS A 101 25.50 -8.93 -1.00
CA HIS A 101 26.24 -8.83 0.27
C HIS A 101 26.57 -7.37 0.61
N THR A 102 27.03 -6.61 -0.39
CA THR A 102 27.40 -5.20 -0.24
C THR A 102 26.19 -4.34 0.12
N ALA A 103 25.01 -4.66 -0.42
CA ALA A 103 23.74 -4.04 -0.04
C ALA A 103 23.26 -4.41 1.38
N GLY A 104 23.93 -5.35 2.06
CA GLY A 104 23.59 -5.79 3.40
C GLY A 104 22.47 -6.83 3.47
N LEU A 105 22.16 -7.49 2.35
CA LEU A 105 21.22 -8.61 2.29
C LEU A 105 21.80 -9.84 3.00
N ARG A 106 20.99 -10.60 3.72
CA ARG A 106 21.44 -11.75 4.51
C ARG A 106 20.57 -12.97 4.24
N ALA A 107 21.16 -14.16 4.36
CA ALA A 107 20.39 -15.40 4.37
C ALA A 107 19.41 -15.40 5.56
N GLY A 108 18.18 -15.83 5.32
CA GLY A 108 17.06 -15.77 6.26
C GLY A 108 16.19 -14.52 6.14
N ASP A 109 16.57 -13.53 5.32
CA ASP A 109 15.72 -12.39 5.03
C ASP A 109 14.49 -12.81 4.24
N LEU A 110 13.32 -12.26 4.59
CA LEU A 110 12.07 -12.47 3.89
C LEU A 110 11.75 -11.25 3.02
N LEU A 111 11.69 -11.42 1.71
CA LEU A 111 11.47 -10.34 0.75
C LEU A 111 10.00 -9.93 0.72
N LEU A 112 9.73 -8.66 1.06
CA LEU A 112 8.41 -8.05 0.99
C LEU A 112 8.21 -7.31 -0.35
N SER A 113 9.23 -6.59 -0.81
CA SER A 113 9.22 -5.89 -2.10
C SER A 113 10.60 -5.85 -2.75
N PHE A 114 10.63 -5.79 -4.08
CA PHE A 114 11.83 -5.61 -4.89
C PHE A 114 11.55 -4.58 -6.00
N GLY A 115 11.98 -3.34 -5.80
CA GLY A 115 11.61 -2.20 -6.62
C GLY A 115 10.10 -2.04 -6.66
N ARG A 116 9.51 -2.27 -7.84
CA ARG A 116 8.04 -2.22 -8.05
C ARG A 116 7.37 -3.59 -7.92
N ILE A 117 8.13 -4.64 -7.65
CA ILE A 117 7.65 -6.02 -7.58
C ILE A 117 7.29 -6.37 -6.14
N ASN A 118 6.16 -7.05 -5.98
CA ASN A 118 5.59 -7.47 -4.70
C ASN A 118 4.93 -8.86 -4.82
N ALA A 119 4.30 -9.32 -3.75
CA ALA A 119 3.60 -10.61 -3.71
C ALA A 119 2.48 -10.77 -4.75
N THR A 120 1.93 -9.69 -5.30
CA THR A 120 0.87 -9.77 -6.33
C THR A 120 1.41 -9.82 -7.76
N ASN A 121 2.66 -9.41 -8.01
CA ASN A 121 3.21 -9.21 -9.35
C ASN A 121 4.56 -9.90 -9.61
N HIS A 122 5.07 -10.72 -8.67
CA HIS A 122 6.38 -11.36 -8.84
C HIS A 122 6.40 -12.46 -9.92
N ASN A 123 5.24 -13.03 -10.30
CA ASN A 123 5.10 -14.09 -11.31
C ASN A 123 6.17 -15.20 -11.14
N ASN A 124 6.19 -15.82 -9.95
CA ASN A 124 7.18 -16.84 -9.59
C ASN A 124 8.65 -16.36 -9.74
N LEU A 125 8.91 -15.12 -9.30
CA LEU A 125 10.20 -14.41 -9.35
C LEU A 125 10.71 -14.03 -10.74
N LYS A 126 10.01 -14.39 -11.82
CA LYS A 126 10.42 -14.04 -13.19
C LYS A 126 10.48 -12.53 -13.41
N ALA A 127 9.59 -11.77 -12.75
CA ALA A 127 9.56 -10.32 -12.85
C ALA A 127 10.86 -9.67 -12.35
N LEU A 128 11.55 -10.28 -11.37
CA LEU A 128 12.78 -9.72 -10.82
C LEU A 128 13.89 -9.70 -11.85
N VAL A 129 13.99 -10.74 -12.69
CA VAL A 129 15.02 -10.81 -13.74
C VAL A 129 14.90 -9.65 -14.72
N GLY A 130 13.67 -9.23 -15.06
CA GLY A 130 13.43 -8.09 -15.93
C GLY A 130 13.61 -6.72 -15.25
N ALA A 131 13.45 -6.66 -13.92
CA ALA A 131 13.63 -5.42 -13.15
C ALA A 131 15.08 -5.14 -12.75
N VAL A 132 15.96 -6.15 -12.85
CA VAL A 132 17.38 -6.04 -12.51
C VAL A 132 18.14 -5.51 -13.73
N ALA A 133 18.44 -4.21 -13.70
CA ALA A 133 19.31 -3.56 -14.68
C ALA A 133 20.69 -3.28 -14.07
N GLU A 134 21.75 -3.50 -14.86
CA GLU A 134 23.13 -3.28 -14.41
C GLU A 134 23.37 -1.80 -14.04
N ASN A 135 24.01 -1.57 -12.90
CA ASN A 135 24.31 -0.28 -12.28
C ASN A 135 23.09 0.60 -11.97
N VAL A 136 21.87 0.04 -11.97
CA VAL A 136 20.67 0.77 -11.58
C VAL A 136 20.28 0.37 -10.15
N PRO A 137 20.29 1.31 -9.18
CA PRO A 137 19.89 1.00 -7.81
C PRO A 137 18.41 0.59 -7.76
N VAL A 138 18.14 -0.49 -7.03
CA VAL A 138 16.82 -1.03 -6.77
C VAL A 138 16.57 -1.04 -5.27
N GLU A 139 15.49 -0.41 -4.85
CA GLU A 139 15.05 -0.45 -3.45
C GLU A 139 14.41 -1.79 -3.14
N VAL A 140 14.79 -2.41 -2.03
CA VAL A 140 14.29 -3.71 -1.63
C VAL A 140 13.89 -3.64 -0.16
N LEU A 141 12.68 -4.10 0.15
CA LEU A 141 12.25 -4.22 1.52
C LEU A 141 12.28 -5.67 1.95
N VAL A 142 12.98 -5.93 3.05
CA VAL A 142 13.09 -7.25 3.64
C VAL A 142 12.59 -7.24 5.08
N LEU A 143 12.05 -8.36 5.54
CA LEU A 143 11.70 -8.60 6.93
C LEU A 143 12.81 -9.43 7.57
N ARG A 144 13.51 -8.83 8.54
CA ARG A 144 14.60 -9.45 9.30
C ARG A 144 14.27 -9.39 10.78
N ASN A 145 14.25 -10.52 11.48
CA ASN A 145 13.87 -10.57 12.90
C ASN A 145 12.53 -9.86 13.18
N ASN A 146 11.54 -10.09 12.32
CA ASN A 146 10.22 -9.46 12.39
C ASN A 146 10.23 -7.91 12.27
N THR A 147 11.33 -7.33 11.81
CA THR A 147 11.49 -5.89 11.60
C THR A 147 11.70 -5.61 10.11
N PRO A 148 10.84 -4.80 9.46
CA PRO A 148 11.04 -4.42 8.07
C PRO A 148 12.27 -3.51 7.96
N THR A 149 13.18 -3.87 7.08
CA THR A 149 14.45 -3.19 6.81
C THR A 149 14.53 -2.86 5.32
N GLN A 150 14.67 -1.59 5.00
CA GLN A 150 14.85 -1.13 3.61
C GLN A 150 16.33 -1.16 3.25
N LEU A 151 16.63 -1.75 2.09
CA LEU A 151 17.97 -1.90 1.53
C LEU A 151 17.99 -1.35 0.09
N THR A 152 19.16 -0.93 -0.36
CA THR A 152 19.38 -0.52 -1.76
C THR A 152 20.34 -1.49 -2.40
N LEU A 153 19.84 -2.26 -3.36
CA LEU A 153 20.63 -3.20 -4.15
C LEU A 153 21.08 -2.54 -5.44
N VAL A 154 22.38 -2.54 -5.72
CA VAL A 154 22.93 -2.04 -6.98
C VAL A 154 23.44 -3.24 -7.78
N PRO A 155 22.69 -3.76 -8.77
CA PRO A 155 23.12 -4.90 -9.55
C PRO A 155 24.38 -4.56 -10.33
N ALA A 156 25.39 -5.41 -10.27
CA ALA A 156 26.66 -5.19 -10.96
C ALA A 156 27.28 -6.52 -11.37
N ARG A 157 28.14 -6.50 -12.40
CA ARG A 157 29.00 -7.66 -12.68
C ARG A 157 29.95 -7.88 -11.52
N TRP A 158 30.04 -9.13 -11.09
CA TRP A 158 30.87 -9.57 -9.97
C TRP A 158 31.49 -10.94 -10.30
N ALA A 159 32.31 -11.48 -9.40
CA ALA A 159 33.08 -12.70 -9.67
C ALA A 159 32.23 -13.99 -9.81
N GLY A 160 30.94 -13.94 -9.48
CA GLY A 160 30.03 -15.08 -9.58
C GLY A 160 29.03 -14.99 -10.73
N GLN A 161 27.96 -15.79 -10.65
CA GLN A 161 26.94 -15.88 -11.68
C GLN A 161 25.83 -14.81 -11.49
N GLY A 162 25.42 -14.16 -12.57
CA GLY A 162 24.34 -13.16 -12.57
C GLY A 162 24.80 -11.77 -12.07
N LEU A 163 23.83 -10.90 -11.74
CA LEU A 163 24.08 -9.49 -11.39
C LEU A 163 23.94 -9.16 -9.89
N LEU A 164 23.46 -10.11 -9.07
CA LEU A 164 23.15 -9.85 -7.65
C LEU A 164 23.92 -10.77 -6.69
N GLY A 165 24.07 -12.05 -7.03
CA GLY A 165 24.77 -13.01 -6.19
C GLY A 165 24.01 -13.50 -4.96
N CYS A 166 22.69 -13.50 -5.01
CA CYS A 166 21.82 -14.11 -3.98
C CYS A 166 20.95 -15.22 -4.58
N LYS A 167 20.65 -16.23 -3.77
CA LYS A 167 19.64 -17.25 -4.07
C LYS A 167 18.35 -16.91 -3.34
N LEU A 168 17.26 -16.92 -4.11
CA LEU A 168 15.91 -16.62 -3.64
C LEU A 168 15.04 -17.85 -3.88
N ASP A 169 14.30 -18.26 -2.88
CA ASP A 169 13.31 -19.33 -2.97
C ASP A 169 11.92 -18.75 -2.67
N VAL A 170 10.91 -19.13 -3.46
CA VAL A 170 9.54 -18.64 -3.27
C VAL A 170 8.99 -19.16 -1.95
N VAL A 171 8.34 -18.27 -1.21
CA VAL A 171 7.60 -18.62 0.00
C VAL A 171 6.16 -18.86 -0.44
N SER A 172 5.72 -20.12 -0.36
CA SER A 172 4.37 -20.58 -0.70
C SER A 172 3.46 -20.61 0.52
#